data_AF-A0A1C5A7Y3-F1
#
_entry.id   AF-A0A1C5A7Y3-F1
#
_cell.length_a   1.000
_cell.length_b   1.000
_cell.length_c   1.000
_cell.angle_alpha   90.00
_cell.angle_beta   90.00
_cell.angle_gamma   90.00
#
_symmetry.space_group_name_H-M   'P 1'
#
loop_
_entity.id
_entity.type
_entity.pdbx_description
1 polymer ?
#
loop_
_entity_poly.entity_id
_entity_poly.type
_entity_poly.pdbx_seq_one_letter_code
_entity_poly.pdbx_strand_id
1 'polypeptide(L)'
;MDWDSPRSWDAGAAVETIARLARDGKAEVPVYAIGADRQVATRTFEVAGSPLFVAEGIFAAEIVDECRRRGLLAGAYALRRPRGATFLRRLARDLAEQRKAPRVLLRRGLALLRAEPAVLRRQAGLGARPAPAGEVLRRVADLLAGHPHHS
;
A
#
# COMPACT_ATOMS: atom_id res chain seq x y z
N MET A 1 1.75 14.41 14.62
CA MET A 1 2.15 13.00 14.82
C MET A 1 2.99 12.57 13.62
N ASP A 2 3.99 11.70 13.81
CA ASP A 2 4.83 11.21 12.70
C ASP A 2 4.15 10.01 12.05
N TRP A 3 3.41 10.25 10.96
CA TRP A 3 2.67 9.25 10.18
C TRP A 3 3.56 8.16 9.57
N ASP A 4 4.89 8.37 9.57
CA ASP A 4 5.87 7.40 9.08
C ASP A 4 6.31 6.41 10.19
N SER A 5 5.77 6.53 11.42
CA SER A 5 6.05 5.60 12.53
C SER A 5 5.12 4.37 12.51
N PRO A 6 5.66 3.14 12.49
CA PRO A 6 4.85 1.92 12.62
C PRO A 6 3.95 1.85 13.85
N ARG A 7 4.25 2.63 14.90
CA ARG A 7 3.43 2.67 16.13
C ARG A 7 2.13 3.46 15.97
N SER A 8 1.93 4.18 14.87
CA SER A 8 0.66 4.86 14.57
C SER A 8 -0.32 3.97 13.81
N TRP A 9 0.02 2.69 13.62
CA TRP A 9 -0.77 1.72 12.88
C TRP A 9 -1.03 0.48 13.73
N ASP A 10 -2.28 -0.01 13.70
CA ASP A 10 -2.66 -1.27 14.36
C ASP A 10 -2.58 -2.43 13.36
N ALA A 11 -1.42 -3.09 13.33
CA ALA A 11 -1.19 -4.24 12.47
C ALA A 11 -2.11 -5.43 12.82
N GLY A 12 -2.46 -5.59 14.10
CA GLY A 12 -3.34 -6.67 14.54
C GLY A 12 -4.76 -6.48 14.00
N ALA A 13 -5.32 -5.28 14.19
CA ALA A 13 -6.63 -4.93 13.65
C ALA A 13 -6.67 -5.08 12.13
N ALA A 14 -5.62 -4.66 11.43
CA ALA A 14 -5.55 -4.79 9.97
C ALA A 14 -5.55 -6.25 9.48
N VAL A 15 -4.77 -7.13 10.11
CA VAL A 15 -4.76 -8.56 9.79
C VAL A 15 -6.13 -9.19 10.07
N GLU A 16 -6.78 -8.79 11.16
CA GLU A 16 -8.12 -9.29 11.50
C GLU A 16 -9.18 -8.83 10.48
N THR A 17 -9.12 -7.58 10.04
CA THR A 17 -9.97 -7.08 8.94
C THR A 17 -9.72 -7.85 7.65
N ILE A 18 -8.46 -8.14 7.29
CA ILE A 18 -8.11 -8.97 6.12
C ILE A 18 -8.69 -10.37 6.26
N ALA A 19 -8.59 -10.98 7.43
CA ALA A 19 -9.15 -12.31 7.69
C ALA A 19 -10.67 -12.34 7.55
N ARG A 20 -11.37 -11.30 8.01
CA ARG A 20 -12.83 -11.14 7.82
C ARG A 20 -13.19 -10.97 6.36
N LEU A 21 -12.46 -10.15 5.61
CA LEU A 21 -12.67 -10.00 4.17
C LEU A 21 -12.49 -11.31 3.41
N ALA A 22 -11.45 -12.08 3.75
CA ALA A 22 -11.18 -13.36 3.12
C ALA A 22 -12.25 -14.43 3.44
N ARG A 23 -12.80 -14.41 4.66
CA ARG A 23 -13.80 -15.40 5.12
C ARG A 23 -15.22 -15.04 4.69
N ASP A 24 -15.60 -13.79 4.90
CA ASP A 24 -16.99 -13.34 4.86
C ASP A 24 -17.29 -12.50 3.61
N GLY A 25 -16.28 -12.17 2.81
CA GLY A 25 -16.41 -11.31 1.64
C GLY A 25 -16.69 -9.84 1.96
N LYS A 26 -16.80 -9.46 3.25
CA LYS A 26 -17.05 -8.10 3.71
C LYS A 26 -16.48 -7.83 5.10
N ALA A 27 -16.14 -6.57 5.38
CA ALA A 27 -15.68 -6.13 6.69
C ALA A 27 -15.88 -4.62 6.89
N GLU A 28 -15.95 -4.18 8.14
CA GLU A 28 -15.83 -2.77 8.50
C GLU A 28 -14.36 -2.34 8.38
N VAL A 29 -14.10 -1.31 7.58
CA VAL A 29 -12.78 -0.70 7.42
C VAL A 29 -12.78 0.72 7.96
N PRO A 30 -11.70 1.16 8.64
CA PRO A 30 -11.62 2.50 9.18
C PRO A 30 -11.55 3.55 8.05
N VAL A 31 -12.21 4.68 8.27
CA VAL A 31 -12.07 5.89 7.46
C VAL A 31 -11.26 6.90 8.27
N TYR A 32 -10.07 7.22 7.77
CA TYR A 32 -9.18 8.20 8.41
C TYR A 32 -9.31 9.56 7.75
N ALA A 33 -9.47 10.61 8.56
CA ALA A 33 -9.39 11.99 8.07
C ALA A 33 -7.97 12.51 8.24
N ILE A 34 -7.29 12.77 7.11
CA ILE A 34 -5.91 13.26 7.07
C ILE A 34 -5.73 14.55 7.89
N GLY A 35 -6.76 15.41 7.96
CA GLY A 35 -6.73 16.65 8.74
C GLY A 35 -6.96 16.50 10.25
N ALA A 36 -7.50 15.36 10.71
CA ALA A 36 -7.88 15.15 12.11
C ALA A 36 -6.99 14.14 12.85
N ASP A 37 -6.05 13.49 12.15
CA ASP A 37 -5.08 12.55 12.74
C ASP A 37 -5.74 11.44 13.58
N ARG A 38 -6.96 11.06 13.21
CA ARG A 38 -7.76 10.04 13.87
C ARG A 38 -8.71 9.34 12.91
N GLN A 39 -9.15 8.15 13.32
CA GLN A 39 -10.31 7.51 12.72
C GLN A 39 -11.55 8.40 12.95
N VAL A 40 -12.29 8.68 11.89
CA VAL A 40 -13.51 9.51 11.95
C VAL A 40 -14.77 8.71 11.72
N ALA A 41 -14.66 7.54 11.09
CA ALA A 41 -15.78 6.64 10.84
C ALA A 41 -15.27 5.21 10.55
N THR A 42 -16.20 4.28 10.41
CA THR A 42 -16.00 3.04 9.67
C THR A 42 -16.88 3.05 8.43
N ARG A 43 -16.52 2.26 7.43
CA ARG A 43 -17.38 1.94 6.29
C ARG A 43 -17.32 0.45 6.02
N THR A 44 -18.43 -0.11 5.57
CA THR A 44 -18.42 -1.47 5.04
C THR A 44 -17.66 -1.51 3.71
N PHE A 45 -16.75 -2.47 3.58
CA PHE A 45 -16.09 -2.81 2.33
C PHE A 45 -16.48 -4.23 1.94
N GLU A 46 -16.87 -4.44 0.69
CA GLU A 46 -17.26 -5.74 0.14
C GLU A 46 -16.34 -6.11 -1.03
N VAL A 47 -15.92 -7.37 -1.08
CA VAL A 47 -15.07 -7.92 -2.15
C VAL A 47 -15.89 -8.20 -3.43
N ALA A 48 -17.22 -8.11 -3.35
CA ALA A 48 -18.16 -8.16 -4.48
C ALA A 48 -17.96 -9.38 -5.41
N GLY A 49 -17.79 -10.57 -4.82
CA GLY A 49 -17.62 -11.82 -5.57
C GLY A 49 -16.25 -12.01 -6.25
N SER A 50 -15.32 -11.07 -6.07
CA SER A 50 -13.92 -11.26 -6.49
C SER A 50 -13.25 -12.30 -5.60
N PRO A 51 -12.43 -13.22 -6.15
CA PRO A 51 -11.66 -14.16 -5.35
C PRO A 51 -10.47 -13.48 -4.63
N LEU A 52 -10.18 -12.23 -4.97
CA LEU A 52 -9.06 -11.45 -4.45
C LEU A 52 -9.47 -10.02 -4.14
N PHE A 53 -8.84 -9.44 -3.12
CA PHE A 53 -8.82 -7.99 -2.91
C PHE A 53 -7.38 -7.51 -2.74
N VAL A 54 -7.15 -6.21 -2.95
CA VAL A 54 -5.83 -5.60 -2.78
C VAL A 54 -5.87 -4.64 -1.61
N ALA A 55 -5.03 -4.90 -0.61
CA ALA A 55 -4.74 -3.96 0.46
C ALA A 55 -3.42 -3.23 0.14
N GLU A 56 -3.46 -1.90 0.10
CA GLU A 56 -2.29 -1.06 -0.13
C GLU A 56 -2.01 -0.14 1.06
N GLY A 57 -0.74 0.16 1.29
CA GLY A 57 -0.31 1.03 2.38
C GLY A 57 1.20 1.05 2.55
N ILE A 58 1.72 2.09 3.22
CA ILE A 58 3.17 2.25 3.46
C ILE A 58 3.73 1.19 4.44
N PHE A 59 2.87 0.64 5.30
CA PHE A 59 3.18 -0.44 6.25
C PHE A 59 2.72 -1.82 5.78
N ALA A 60 2.27 -1.96 4.52
CA ALA A 60 1.71 -3.23 4.03
C ALA A 60 2.68 -4.42 4.15
N ALA A 61 4.00 -4.19 4.01
CA ALA A 61 4.95 -5.29 4.18
C ALA A 61 5.06 -5.80 5.62
N GLU A 62 4.68 -5.00 6.64
CA GLU A 62 4.81 -5.40 8.05
C GLU A 62 3.86 -6.53 8.44
N ILE A 63 2.78 -6.71 7.70
CA ILE A 63 1.78 -7.77 7.92
C ILE A 63 1.97 -8.97 7.00
N VAL A 64 2.98 -8.97 6.12
CA VAL A 64 3.18 -10.01 5.10
C VAL A 64 3.40 -11.37 5.72
N ASP A 65 4.30 -11.48 6.69
CA ASP A 65 4.59 -12.74 7.34
C ASP A 65 3.36 -13.28 8.06
N GLU A 66 2.61 -12.42 8.76
CA GLU A 66 1.39 -12.83 9.44
C GLU A 66 0.30 -13.31 8.48
N CYS A 67 0.06 -12.55 7.40
CA CYS A 67 -0.90 -12.94 6.37
C CYS A 67 -0.49 -14.27 5.72
N ARG A 68 0.81 -14.49 5.49
CA ARG A 68 1.34 -15.75 4.97
C ARG A 68 1.11 -16.90 5.95
N ARG A 69 1.42 -16.71 7.24
CA ARG A 69 1.21 -17.74 8.29
C ARG A 69 -0.26 -18.18 8.37
N ARG A 70 -1.19 -17.25 8.18
CA ARG A 70 -2.65 -17.52 8.20
C ARG A 70 -3.22 -18.03 6.87
N GLY A 71 -2.39 -18.17 5.83
CA GLY A 71 -2.87 -18.57 4.50
C GLY A 71 -3.73 -17.51 3.78
N LEU A 72 -3.65 -16.24 4.19
CA LEU A 72 -4.42 -15.13 3.63
C LEU A 72 -3.73 -14.45 2.43
N LEU A 73 -2.43 -14.71 2.25
CA LEU A 73 -1.60 -13.94 1.32
C LEU A 73 -1.50 -14.60 -0.06
N ALA A 74 -2.16 -14.02 -1.06
CA ALA A 74 -1.97 -14.40 -2.46
C ALA A 74 -0.67 -13.81 -3.05
N GLY A 75 -0.26 -12.61 -2.62
CA GLY A 75 0.99 -11.98 -3.04
C GLY A 75 1.27 -10.68 -2.30
N ALA A 76 2.55 -10.33 -2.18
CA ALA A 76 3.01 -9.09 -1.55
C ALA A 76 4.05 -8.40 -2.45
N TYR A 77 3.82 -7.12 -2.76
CA TYR A 77 4.64 -6.40 -3.73
C TYR A 77 5.07 -5.02 -3.22
N ALA A 78 6.34 -4.69 -3.45
CA ALA A 78 6.86 -3.34 -3.30
C ALA A 78 7.03 -2.71 -4.68
N LEU A 79 6.25 -1.67 -5.01
CA LEU A 79 6.29 -1.07 -6.34
C LEU A 79 7.62 -0.37 -6.61
N ARG A 80 8.38 -0.91 -7.55
CA ARG A 80 9.62 -0.31 -8.06
C ARG A 80 9.28 0.61 -9.22
N ARG A 81 9.25 1.93 -8.97
CA ARG A 81 8.98 2.94 -10.00
C ARG A 81 10.28 3.55 -10.54
N PRO A 82 10.29 4.04 -11.80
CA PRO A 82 11.42 4.82 -12.32
C PRO A 82 11.55 6.12 -11.51
N ARG A 83 12.66 6.22 -10.78
CA ARG A 83 12.88 7.16 -9.67
C ARG A 83 12.94 8.61 -10.16
N GLY A 84 13.70 8.85 -11.24
CA GLY A 84 13.79 10.16 -11.90
C GLY A 84 12.45 10.63 -12.45
N ALA A 85 11.71 9.78 -13.16
CA ALA A 85 10.38 10.11 -13.70
C ALA A 85 9.34 10.37 -12.58
N THR A 86 9.44 9.67 -11.45
CA THR A 86 8.55 9.88 -10.30
C THR A 86 8.85 11.20 -9.60
N PHE A 87 10.13 11.53 -9.42
CA PHE A 87 10.54 12.84 -8.92
C PHE A 87 10.12 13.98 -9.84
N LEU A 88 10.38 13.88 -11.15
CA LEU A 88 10.02 14.93 -12.11
C LEU A 88 8.50 15.17 -12.14
N ARG A 89 7.69 14.11 -12.16
CA ARG A 89 6.22 14.24 -12.10
C ARG A 89 5.73 14.87 -10.81
N ARG A 90 6.30 14.46 -9.65
CA ARG A 90 5.96 15.06 -8.35
C ARG A 90 6.36 16.54 -8.31
N LEU A 91 7.57 16.87 -8.77
CA LEU A 91 8.05 18.24 -8.80
C LEU A 91 7.19 19.12 -9.72
N ALA A 92 6.88 18.65 -10.93
CA ALA A 92 6.03 19.39 -11.87
C ALA A 92 4.64 19.66 -11.30
N ARG A 93 4.00 18.64 -10.70
CA ARG A 93 2.69 18.79 -10.06
C ARG A 93 2.74 19.75 -8.87
N ASP A 94 3.71 19.57 -7.96
CA ASP A 94 3.79 20.38 -6.74
C ASP A 94 4.15 21.86 -7.06
N LEU A 95 4.90 22.10 -8.14
CA LEU A 95 5.16 23.45 -8.68
C LEU A 95 3.91 24.07 -9.31
N ALA A 96 3.16 23.29 -10.09
CA ALA A 96 1.89 23.74 -10.68
C ALA A 96 0.85 24.10 -9.61
N GLU A 97 0.82 23.37 -8.50
CA GLU A 97 -0.07 23.63 -7.36
C GLU A 97 0.44 24.74 -6.41
N GLN A 98 1.62 25.33 -6.67
CA GLN A 98 2.33 26.31 -5.82
C GLN A 98 2.35 25.98 -4.33
N ARG A 99 2.32 24.69 -3.97
CA ARG A 99 2.12 24.26 -2.58
C ARG A 99 3.22 24.72 -1.63
N LYS A 100 4.45 24.90 -2.13
CA LYS A 100 5.64 25.34 -1.36
C LYS A 100 6.64 26.05 -2.28
N ALA A 101 7.57 26.79 -1.71
CA ALA A 101 8.68 27.40 -2.45
C ALA A 101 9.47 26.36 -3.27
N PRO A 102 9.89 26.65 -4.52
CA PRO A 102 10.55 25.69 -5.42
C PRO A 102 11.78 25.00 -4.82
N ARG A 103 12.59 25.73 -4.04
CA ARG A 103 13.77 25.18 -3.34
C ARG A 103 13.41 24.10 -2.31
N VAL A 104 12.26 24.24 -1.64
CA VAL A 104 11.76 23.26 -0.67
C VAL A 104 11.31 21.98 -1.38
N LEU A 105 10.61 22.12 -2.52
CA LEU A 105 10.16 20.99 -3.33
C LEU A 105 11.34 20.20 -3.90
N LEU A 106 12.36 20.89 -4.42
CA LEU A 106 13.60 20.27 -4.91
C LEU A 106 14.32 19.51 -3.80
N ARG A 107 14.57 20.14 -2.63
CA ARG A 107 15.24 19.49 -1.50
C ARG A 107 14.49 18.25 -1.02
N ARG A 108 13.16 18.35 -0.87
CA ARG A 108 12.31 17.24 -0.44
C ARG A 108 12.32 16.11 -1.47
N GLY A 109 12.20 16.44 -2.74
CA GLY A 109 12.22 15.44 -3.81
C GLY A 109 13.57 14.72 -3.93
N LEU A 110 14.71 15.42 -3.78
CA LEU A 110 16.02 14.78 -3.70
C LEU A 110 16.16 13.87 -2.49
N ALA A 111 15.65 14.27 -1.32
CA ALA A 111 15.67 13.43 -0.13
C ALA A 111 14.88 12.13 -0.32
N LEU A 112 13.66 12.22 -0.89
CA LEU A 112 12.84 11.06 -1.24
C LEU A 112 13.54 10.16 -2.26
N LEU A 113 14.15 10.77 -3.29
CA LEU A 113 14.88 10.04 -4.31
C LEU A 113 16.09 9.33 -3.70
N ARG A 114 16.77 9.87 -2.68
CA ARG A 114 17.86 9.16 -1.98
C ARG A 114 17.37 8.05 -1.04
N ALA A 115 16.23 8.24 -0.37
CA ALA A 115 15.69 7.30 0.61
C ALA A 115 15.03 6.05 -0.01
N GLU A 116 14.51 6.16 -1.23
CA GLU A 116 13.77 5.11 -1.93
C GLU A 116 14.44 3.71 -1.98
N PRO A 117 15.76 3.53 -2.18
CA PRO A 117 16.34 2.19 -2.23
C PRO A 117 16.40 1.56 -0.84
N ALA A 118 16.55 2.34 0.22
CA ALA A 118 16.47 1.84 1.59
C ALA A 118 15.04 1.40 1.92
N VAL A 119 14.03 2.16 1.47
CA VAL A 119 12.62 1.77 1.60
C VAL A 119 12.36 0.46 0.87
N LEU A 120 12.74 0.33 -0.40
CA LEU A 120 12.55 -0.91 -1.15
C LEU A 120 13.28 -2.11 -0.50
N ARG A 121 14.51 -1.92 -0.02
CA ARG A 121 15.24 -2.96 0.73
C ARG A 121 14.51 -3.36 2.00
N ARG A 122 13.98 -2.41 2.78
CA ARG A 122 13.19 -2.70 3.99
C ARG A 122 11.94 -3.50 3.65
N GLN A 123 11.16 -3.04 2.68
CA GLN A 123 9.92 -3.72 2.26
C GLN A 123 10.23 -5.13 1.75
N ALA A 124 11.35 -5.30 1.02
CA ALA A 124 11.84 -6.61 0.60
C ALA A 124 12.26 -7.51 1.77
N GLY A 125 12.97 -6.96 2.76
CA GLY A 125 13.34 -7.68 3.97
C GLY A 125 12.14 -8.13 4.81
N LEU A 126 11.01 -7.44 4.70
CA LEU A 126 9.72 -7.80 5.30
C LEU A 126 8.89 -8.76 4.43
N GLY A 127 9.45 -9.27 3.32
CA GLY A 127 8.82 -10.30 2.50
C GLY A 127 8.01 -9.79 1.30
N ALA A 128 7.99 -8.47 1.02
CA ALA A 128 7.37 -7.95 -0.20
C ALA A 128 8.31 -8.06 -1.40
N ARG A 129 7.82 -8.53 -2.56
CA ARG A 129 8.63 -8.65 -3.77
C ARG A 129 8.75 -7.29 -4.49
N PRO A 130 9.96 -6.73 -4.71
CA PRO A 130 10.12 -5.53 -5.53
C PRO A 130 9.77 -5.83 -6.99
N ALA A 131 8.81 -5.10 -7.55
CA ALA A 131 8.36 -5.34 -8.93
C ALA A 131 7.86 -4.04 -9.61
N PRO A 132 8.06 -3.87 -10.92
CA PRO A 132 7.40 -2.80 -11.67
C PRO A 132 5.90 -3.04 -11.75
N ALA A 133 5.11 -1.96 -11.88
CA ALA A 133 3.65 -2.04 -11.88
C ALA A 133 3.09 -3.03 -12.93
N GLY A 134 3.66 -3.07 -14.13
CA GLY A 134 3.22 -4.01 -15.17
C GLY A 134 3.44 -5.49 -14.81
N GLU A 135 4.49 -5.83 -14.04
CA GLU A 135 4.66 -7.19 -13.53
C GLU A 135 3.65 -7.52 -12.44
N VAL A 136 3.37 -6.57 -11.54
CA VAL A 136 2.35 -6.76 -10.49
C VAL A 136 0.98 -6.99 -11.11
N LEU A 137 0.57 -6.17 -12.08
CA LEU A 137 -0.72 -6.32 -12.77
C LEU A 137 -0.84 -7.67 -13.46
N ARG A 138 0.21 -8.11 -14.16
CA ARG A 138 0.23 -9.43 -14.82
C ARG A 138 0.10 -10.57 -13.81
N ARG A 139 0.82 -10.53 -12.69
CA ARG A 139 0.71 -11.53 -11.63
C ARG A 139 -0.67 -11.56 -10.98
N VAL A 140 -1.29 -10.40 -10.77
CA VAL A 140 -2.67 -10.32 -10.26
C VAL A 140 -3.65 -10.93 -11.27
N ALA A 141 -3.48 -10.64 -12.57
CA ALA A 141 -4.29 -11.25 -13.61
C ALA A 141 -4.14 -12.78 -13.66
N ASP A 142 -2.92 -13.30 -13.52
CA ASP A 142 -2.65 -14.74 -13.46
C ASP A 142 -3.34 -15.39 -12.25
N LEU A 143 -3.31 -14.73 -11.07
CA LEU A 143 -4.01 -15.20 -9.87
C LEU A 143 -5.53 -15.22 -10.04
N LEU A 144 -6.10 -14.20 -10.68
CA LEU A 144 -7.53 -14.14 -10.99
C LEU A 144 -7.94 -15.24 -11.98
N ALA A 145 -7.14 -15.47 -13.02
CA ALA A 145 -7.41 -16.52 -14.01
C ALA A 145 -7.40 -17.94 -13.39
N GLY A 146 -6.58 -18.15 -12.34
CA GLY A 146 -6.53 -19.40 -11.58
C GLY A 146 -7.72 -19.63 -10.63
N HIS A 147 -8.58 -18.64 -10.42
CA HIS A 147 -9.75 -18.70 -9.54
C HIS A 147 -11.03 -18.32 -10.30
N PRO A 148 -11.59 -19.23 -11.13
CA PRO A 148 -12.81 -18.94 -11.86
C PRO A 148 -13.94 -18.57 -10.88
N HIS A 149 -14.63 -17.46 -11.16
CA HIS A 149 -15.75 -16.98 -10.36
C HIS A 149 -16.78 -18.10 -10.23
N HIS A 150 -17.03 -18.54 -9.00
CA HIS A 150 -18.20 -19.36 -8.71
C HIS A 150 -19.39 -18.38 -8.73
N SER A 151 -20.17 -18.45 -9.81
CA SER A 151 -21.41 -17.67 -9.98
C SER A 151 -22.51 -18.21 -9.07
#